data_AF-A0A5N5ZAJ5-F1
#
_entry.id   AF-A0A5N5ZAJ5-F1
#
_cell.length_a   1.000
_cell.length_b   1.000
_cell.length_c   1.000
_cell.angle_alpha   90.00
_cell.angle_beta   90.00
_cell.angle_gamma   90.00
#
_symmetry.space_group_name_H-M   'P 1'
#
loop_
_entity.id
_entity.type
_entity.pdbx_description
1 polymer ?
#
loop_
_entity_poly.entity_id
_entity_poly.type
_entity_poly.pdbx_seq_one_letter_code
_entity_poly.pdbx_strand_id
1 'polypeptide(L)'
;MIEKILQVSQSQFENMMLIAWLDWCIVKSSSPEDLQTLLANQALNKWWRQEYTRLLNEFTDFIKPYAESCSQPDKMRLYTTSVVMPLQKLYSKKLIQNARKL
;
A
#
# COMPACT_ATOMS: atom_id res chain seq x y z
N MET A 1 -2.08 -13.32 -11.02
CA MET A 1 -1.14 -12.63 -10.13
C MET A 1 -1.01 -11.19 -10.61
N ILE A 2 -1.05 -10.23 -9.69
CA ILE A 2 -1.29 -8.80 -10.01
C ILE A 2 -0.12 -8.15 -10.76
N GLU A 3 1.10 -8.61 -10.55
CA GLU A 3 2.30 -8.16 -11.23
C GLU A 3 2.22 -8.41 -12.75
N LYS A 4 1.57 -9.49 -13.17
CA LYS A 4 1.29 -9.76 -14.59
C LYS A 4 0.29 -8.77 -15.19
N ILE A 5 -0.74 -8.38 -14.42
CA ILE A 5 -1.74 -7.41 -14.86
C ILE A 5 -1.07 -6.05 -15.03
N LEU A 6 -0.29 -5.63 -14.04
CA LEU A 6 0.46 -4.37 -14.03
C LEU A 6 1.68 -4.36 -14.98
N GLN A 7 2.04 -5.51 -15.55
CA GLN A 7 3.20 -5.69 -16.43
C GLN A 7 4.51 -5.25 -15.77
N VAL A 8 4.68 -5.61 -14.49
CA VAL A 8 5.89 -5.36 -13.70
C VAL A 8 6.49 -6.69 -13.26
N SER A 9 7.79 -6.70 -12.97
CA SER A 9 8.41 -7.86 -12.36
C SER A 9 7.96 -8.04 -10.90
N GLN A 10 8.12 -9.24 -10.35
CA GLN A 10 7.83 -9.50 -8.95
C GLN A 10 8.63 -8.57 -8.03
N SER A 11 9.93 -8.39 -8.30
CA SER A 11 10.79 -7.49 -7.52
C SER A 11 10.33 -6.03 -7.59
N GLN A 12 9.87 -5.57 -8.77
CA GLN A 12 9.30 -4.23 -8.90
C GLN A 12 8.02 -4.09 -8.07
N PHE A 13 7.15 -5.09 -8.10
CA PHE A 13 5.92 -5.07 -7.31
C PHE A 13 6.18 -5.06 -5.80
N GLU A 14 7.13 -5.88 -5.33
CA GLU A 14 7.56 -5.89 -3.93
C GLU A 14 8.13 -4.52 -3.50
N ASN A 15 8.94 -3.90 -4.36
CA ASN A 15 9.45 -2.54 -4.13
C ASN A 15 8.32 -1.51 -4.09
N MET A 16 7.32 -1.59 -4.97
CA MET A 16 6.15 -0.69 -4.94
C MET A 16 5.38 -0.80 -3.63
N MET A 17 5.18 -2.02 -3.13
CA MET A 17 4.52 -2.25 -1.83
C MET A 17 5.36 -1.71 -0.67
N LEU A 18 6.69 -1.90 -0.69
CA LEU A 18 7.60 -1.40 0.33
C LEU A 18 7.61 0.14 0.36
N ILE A 19 7.68 0.78 -0.81
CA ILE A 19 7.61 2.25 -0.94
C ILE A 19 6.27 2.76 -0.43
N ALA A 20 5.16 2.12 -0.80
CA ALA A 20 3.84 2.52 -0.31
C ALA A 20 3.71 2.43 1.22
N TRP A 21 4.34 1.43 1.85
CA TRP A 21 4.41 1.31 3.31
C TRP A 21 5.24 2.44 3.92
N LEU A 22 6.43 2.69 3.38
CA LEU A 22 7.31 3.76 3.84
C LEU A 22 6.64 5.14 3.73
N ASP A 23 6.04 5.44 2.58
CA ASP A 23 5.33 6.69 2.32
C ASP A 23 4.16 6.88 3.30
N TRP A 24 3.41 5.80 3.57
CA TRP A 24 2.35 5.84 4.57
C TRP A 24 2.89 6.17 5.96
N CYS A 25 3.98 5.54 6.38
CA CYS A 25 4.63 5.85 7.66
C CYS A 25 5.10 7.30 7.73
N ILE A 26 5.71 7.82 6.66
CA ILE A 26 6.15 9.22 6.56
C ILE A 26 4.96 10.15 6.77
N VAL A 27 3.85 9.93 6.07
CA VAL A 27 2.62 10.74 6.18
C VAL A 27 2.01 10.71 7.59
N LYS A 28 2.17 9.61 8.33
CA LYS A 28 1.61 9.50 9.71
C LYS A 28 2.58 9.91 10.81
N SER A 29 3.87 10.00 10.50
CA SER A 29 4.90 10.37 11.45
C SER A 29 4.89 11.87 11.75
N SER A 30 5.27 12.26 12.96
CA SER A 30 5.49 13.66 13.34
C SER A 30 6.97 14.04 13.49
N SER A 31 7.87 13.05 13.53
CA SER A 31 9.32 13.24 13.62
C SER A 31 10.07 12.03 13.04
N PRO A 32 11.40 12.14 12.81
CA PRO A 32 12.22 11.01 12.36
C PRO A 32 12.19 9.81 13.34
N GLU A 33 12.14 10.06 14.65
CA GLU A 33 12.05 9.01 15.67
C GLU A 33 10.70 8.31 15.60
N ASP A 34 9.61 9.08 15.46
CA ASP A 34 8.26 8.53 15.28
C ASP A 34 8.18 7.70 13.98
N LEU A 35 8.80 8.16 12.90
CA LEU A 35 8.89 7.38 11.65
C LEU A 35 9.56 6.02 11.88
N GLN A 36 10.69 5.97 12.58
CA GLN A 36 11.38 4.72 12.91
C GLN A 36 10.48 3.79 13.73
N THR A 37 9.79 4.34 14.75
CA THR A 37 8.84 3.61 15.59
C THR A 37 7.68 3.03 14.79
N LEU A 38 7.04 3.81 13.90
CA LEU A 38 5.95 3.34 13.07
C LEU A 38 6.43 2.27 12.07
N LEU A 39 7.58 2.49 11.43
CA LEU A 39 8.15 1.60 10.42
C LEU A 39 8.55 0.23 10.99
N ALA A 40 9.09 0.20 12.22
CA ALA A 40 9.51 -1.02 12.90
C ALA A 40 8.35 -1.80 13.56
N ASN A 41 7.17 -1.19 13.69
CA ASN A 41 6.06 -1.83 14.39
C ASN A 41 5.39 -2.94 13.56
N GLN A 42 5.62 -4.19 13.96
CA GLN A 42 5.10 -5.38 13.25
C GLN A 42 3.56 -5.45 13.22
N ALA A 43 2.89 -5.09 14.32
CA ALA A 43 1.43 -5.14 14.40
C ALA A 43 0.79 -4.12 13.45
N LEU A 44 1.37 -2.92 13.37
CA LEU A 44 0.94 -1.87 12.45
C LEU A 44 1.20 -2.28 11.00
N ASN A 45 2.38 -2.82 10.68
CA ASN A 45 2.68 -3.33 9.34
C ASN A 45 1.74 -4.45 8.93
N LYS A 46 1.42 -5.39 9.83
CA LYS A 46 0.46 -6.48 9.57
C LYS A 46 -0.93 -5.94 9.24
N TRP A 47 -1.44 -5.00 10.03
CA TRP A 47 -2.73 -4.36 9.75
C TRP A 47 -2.70 -3.61 8.41
N TRP A 48 -1.65 -2.84 8.15
CA TRP A 48 -1.50 -2.10 6.90
C TRP A 48 -1.48 -3.04 5.69
N ARG A 49 -0.79 -4.18 5.79
CA ARG A 49 -0.75 -5.22 4.73
C ARG A 49 -2.12 -5.83 4.49
N GLN A 50 -2.94 -6.00 5.52
CA GLN A 50 -4.31 -6.49 5.36
C GLN A 50 -5.16 -5.51 4.57
N GLU A 51 -5.09 -4.21 4.89
CA GLU A 51 -5.79 -3.17 4.12
C GLU A 51 -5.28 -3.04 2.69
N TYR A 52 -3.96 -3.08 2.50
CA TYR A 52 -3.34 -3.08 1.17
C TYR A 52 -3.84 -4.26 0.34
N THR A 53 -3.84 -5.47 0.91
CA THR A 53 -4.31 -6.69 0.23
C THR A 53 -5.80 -6.62 -0.12
N ARG A 54 -6.64 -6.08 0.78
CA ARG A 54 -8.06 -5.87 0.51
C ARG A 54 -8.28 -4.95 -0.69
N LEU A 55 -7.64 -3.77 -0.69
CA LEU A 55 -7.73 -2.81 -1.79
C LEU A 55 -7.15 -3.38 -3.10
N LEU A 56 -6.08 -4.16 -3.00
CA LEU A 56 -5.47 -4.83 -4.15
C LEU A 56 -6.40 -5.86 -4.78
N ASN A 57 -7.15 -6.61 -3.98
CA ASN A 57 -8.16 -7.54 -4.47
C ASN A 57 -9.30 -6.81 -5.16
N GLU A 58 -9.81 -5.73 -4.55
CA GLU A 58 -10.84 -4.87 -5.17
C GLU A 58 -10.38 -4.30 -6.51
N PHE A 59 -9.15 -3.80 -6.58
CA PHE A 59 -8.53 -3.35 -7.83
C PHE A 59 -8.40 -4.49 -8.86
N THR A 60 -7.97 -5.67 -8.41
CA THR A 60 -7.79 -6.83 -9.29
C THR A 60 -9.10 -7.25 -9.92
N ASP A 61 -10.17 -7.34 -9.14
CA ASP A 61 -11.50 -7.69 -9.62
C ASP A 61 -12.04 -6.63 -10.60
N PHE A 62 -11.77 -5.35 -10.32
CA PHE A 62 -12.15 -4.24 -11.18
C PHE A 62 -11.41 -4.24 -12.53
N ILE A 63 -10.09 -4.46 -12.55
CA ILE A 63 -9.25 -4.32 -13.75
C ILE A 63 -9.26 -5.57 -14.63
N LYS A 64 -9.56 -6.75 -14.06
CA LYS A 64 -9.51 -8.04 -14.77
C LYS A 64 -10.27 -8.06 -16.11
N PRO A 65 -11.48 -7.49 -16.24
CA PRO A 65 -12.19 -7.44 -17.52
C PRO A 65 -11.53 -6.56 -18.59
N TYR A 66 -10.67 -5.63 -18.18
CA TYR A 66 -10.04 -4.62 -19.03
C TYR A 66 -8.53 -4.84 -19.18
N ALA A 67 -8.01 -5.97 -18.67
CA ALA A 67 -6.57 -6.19 -18.53
C ALA A 67 -5.82 -6.18 -19.88
N GLU A 68 -6.50 -6.54 -20.98
CA GLU A 68 -5.92 -6.57 -22.33
C GLU A 68 -6.08 -5.25 -23.09
N SER A 69 -7.16 -4.51 -22.82
CA SER A 69 -7.48 -3.25 -23.51
C SER A 69 -6.89 -2.00 -22.83
N CYS A 70 -6.49 -2.13 -21.56
CA CYS A 70 -5.92 -1.04 -20.78
C CYS A 70 -4.40 -0.96 -20.98
N SER A 71 -3.88 0.24 -21.25
CA SER A 71 -2.44 0.45 -21.39
C SER A 71 -1.73 0.29 -20.04
N GLN A 72 -0.45 -0.08 -20.04
CA GLN A 72 0.32 -0.17 -18.80
C GLN A 72 0.29 1.13 -17.97
N PRO A 73 0.50 2.33 -18.56
CA PRO A 73 0.39 3.58 -17.82
C PRO A 73 -0.97 3.81 -17.18
N ASP A 74 -2.06 3.42 -17.86
CA ASP A 74 -3.42 3.54 -17.31
C ASP A 74 -3.65 2.57 -16.16
N LYS A 75 -3.17 1.32 -16.27
CA LYS A 75 -3.23 0.34 -15.17
C LYS A 75 -2.47 0.84 -13.94
N MET A 76 -1.30 1.43 -14.13
CA MET A 76 -0.51 2.01 -13.05
C MET A 76 -1.21 3.21 -12.41
N ARG A 77 -1.85 4.06 -13.21
CA ARG A 77 -2.66 5.18 -12.72
C ARG A 77 -3.84 4.68 -11.89
N LEU A 78 -4.55 3.68 -12.38
CA LEU A 78 -5.69 3.06 -11.69
C LEU A 78 -5.24 2.39 -10.39
N TYR A 79 -4.11 1.69 -10.38
CA TYR A 79 -3.53 1.14 -9.15
C TYR A 79 -3.26 2.23 -8.12
N THR A 80 -2.64 3.35 -8.53
CA THR A 80 -2.37 4.47 -7.63
C THR A 80 -3.66 5.07 -7.06
N THR A 81 -4.67 5.30 -7.89
CA THR A 81 -5.93 5.95 -7.47
C THR A 81 -6.85 5.04 -6.66
N SER A 82 -6.83 3.73 -6.91
CA SER A 82 -7.72 2.75 -6.25
C SER A 82 -7.09 2.01 -5.07
N VAL A 83 -5.76 1.93 -5.01
CA VAL A 83 -5.03 1.23 -3.92
C VAL A 83 -4.25 2.21 -3.06
N VAL A 84 -3.30 2.94 -3.64
CA VAL A 84 -2.36 3.76 -2.86
C VAL A 84 -3.05 4.95 -2.20
N MET A 85 -3.81 5.75 -2.96
CA MET A 85 -4.47 6.95 -2.43
C MET A 85 -5.51 6.64 -1.34
N PRO A 86 -6.38 5.61 -1.46
CA PRO A 86 -7.28 5.23 -0.37
C PRO A 86 -6.53 4.74 0.86
N LEU A 87 -5.46 3.98 0.69
CA LEU A 87 -4.66 3.47 1.79
C LEU A 87 -4.02 4.60 2.62
N GLN A 88 -3.61 5.70 1.99
CA GLN A 88 -3.12 6.89 2.69
C GLN A 88 -4.17 7.53 3.62
N LYS A 89 -5.46 7.32 3.34
CA LYS A 89 -6.56 7.84 4.16
C LYS A 89 -6.93 6.90 5.30
N LEU A 90 -6.60 5.61 5.19
CA LEU A 90 -6.86 4.62 6.23
C LEU A 90 -5.82 4.73 7.34
N TYR A 91 -6.26 4.69 8.59
CA TYR A 91 -5.38 4.58 9.75
C TYR A 91 -6.11 4.02 10.96
N SER A 92 -5.42 3.16 11.72
CA SER A 92 -5.90 2.69 13.02
C SER A 92 -5.30 3.56 14.12
N LYS A 93 -6.10 4.49 14.66
CA LYS A 93 -5.71 5.35 15.79
C LYS A 93 -5.10 4.54 16.94
N LYS A 94 -5.74 3.43 17.29
CA LYS A 94 -5.30 2.54 18.38
C LYS A 94 -3.94 1.91 18.09
N LEU A 95 -3.72 1.41 16.88
CA LEU A 95 -2.43 0.77 16.53
C LEU A 95 -1.30 1.79 16.45
N ILE A 96 -1.56 2.99 15.92
CA ILE A 96 -0.57 4.09 15.90
C ILE A 96 -0.21 4.50 17.33
N GLN A 97 -1.20 4.69 18.20
CA GLN A 97 -0.96 5.02 19.60
C GLN A 97 -0.18 3.92 20.33
N ASN A 98 -0.48 2.64 20.04
CA ASN A 98 0.25 1.53 20.63
C ASN A 98 1.69 1.44 20.11
N ALA A 99 1.92 1.73 18.84
CA ALA A 99 3.27 1.77 18.28
C ALA A 99 4.15 2.81 18.99
N ARG A 100 3.58 3.99 19.28
CA ARG A 100 4.27 5.11 19.96
C ARG A 100 4.50 4.92 21.46
N LYS A 101 3.99 3.86 22.07
CA LYS A 101 4.18 3.54 23.50
C LYS A 101 5.38 2.63 23.75
N LEU A 102 5.98 2.09 22.68
CA LEU A 102 7.21 1.32 22.71
C LEU A 102 8.40 2.27 22.71
#